data_AF-A0A972HZ06-F1
#
_entry.id   AF-A0A972HZ06-F1
#
_cell.length_a   1.000
_cell.length_b   1.000
_cell.length_c   1.000
_cell.angle_alpha   90.00
_cell.angle_beta   90.00
_cell.angle_gamma   90.00
#
_symmetry.space_group_name_H-M   'P 1'
#
loop_
_entity.id
_entity.type
_entity.pdbx_description
1 polymer ?
#
loop_
_entity_poly.entity_id
_entity_poly.type
_entity_poly.pdbx_seq_one_letter_code
_entity_poly.pdbx_strand_id
1 'polypeptide(L)' 'MNRTEIDHVYLCPRCGVDTLHYVKNRNRDLVGIICSHCNTPSLVKKEILTYHQLKWEDELRQILNNLENPFDEN' A
#
# COMPACT_ATOMS: atom_id res chain seq x y z
N MET A 1 7.45 -16.44 16.45
CA MET A 1 8.08 -15.55 15.45
C MET A 1 7.00 -14.62 14.89
N ASN A 2 6.65 -13.53 15.57
CA ASN A 2 5.63 -12.59 15.07
C ASN A 2 6.24 -11.19 15.03
N ARG A 3 7.07 -10.92 14.01
CA ARG A 3 7.31 -9.54 13.58
C ARG A 3 6.24 -9.27 12.55
N THR A 4 5.27 -8.46 12.94
CA THR A 4 4.21 -7.86 12.12
C THR A 4 4.63 -7.78 10.65
N GLU A 5 3.98 -8.57 9.79
CA GLU A 5 4.09 -8.40 8.35
C GLU A 5 3.61 -6.98 8.07
N ILE A 6 4.54 -6.08 7.70
CA ILE A 6 4.14 -4.72 7.35
C ILE A 6 3.51 -4.83 5.97
N ASP A 7 2.21 -4.59 5.91
CA ASP A 7 1.48 -4.56 4.66
C ASP A 7 1.73 -3.23 3.95
N HIS A 8 2.02 -3.28 2.65
CA HIS A 8 2.15 -2.09 1.80
C HIS A 8 1.02 -2.10 0.77
N VAL A 9 0.39 -0.96 0.56
CA VAL A 9 -0.54 -0.77 -0.56
C VAL A 9 0.27 -0.58 -1.83
N TYR A 10 -0.03 -1.40 -2.84
CA TYR A 10 0.68 -1.40 -4.12
C TYR A 10 -0.23 -1.93 -5.23
N LEU A 11 -0.01 -1.43 -6.45
CA LEU A 11 -0.71 -1.92 -7.62
C LEU A 11 -0.13 -3.28 -8.05
N CYS A 12 -0.89 -4.35 -7.89
CA CYS A 12 -0.42 -5.67 -8.26
C CYS A 12 -0.20 -5.78 -9.78
N PRO A 13 1.00 -6.13 -10.28
CA PRO A 13 1.27 -6.22 -11.72
C PRO A 13 0.55 -7.39 -12.41
N ARG A 14 -0.02 -8.34 -11.63
CA ARG A 14 -0.72 -9.51 -12.16
C ARG A 14 -2.22 -9.34 -12.23
N CYS A 15 -2.87 -8.85 -11.16
CA CYS A 15 -4.32 -8.68 -11.15
C CYS A 15 -4.78 -7.23 -11.38
N GLY A 16 -3.86 -6.27 -11.39
CA GLY A 16 -4.18 -4.85 -11.62
C GLY A 16 -4.98 -4.19 -10.50
N VAL A 17 -5.07 -4.83 -9.34
CA VAL A 17 -5.80 -4.32 -8.17
C VAL A 17 -4.83 -3.60 -7.25
N ASP A 18 -5.21 -2.40 -6.82
CA ASP A 18 -4.52 -1.70 -5.74
C ASP A 18 -4.97 -2.28 -4.40
N THR A 19 -4.04 -2.94 -3.71
CA THR A 19 -4.38 -3.75 -2.54
C THR A 19 -3.18 -3.93 -1.62
N LEU A 20 -3.43 -4.46 -0.43
CA LEU A 20 -2.38 -4.80 0.52
C LEU A 20 -1.50 -5.93 -0.02
N HIS A 21 -0.20 -5.80 0.22
CA HIS A 21 0.79 -6.81 -0.07
C HIS A 21 1.62 -7.14 1.17
N TYR A 22 1.76 -8.43 1.46
CA TYR A 22 2.55 -8.93 2.58
C TYR A 22 4.03 -8.89 2.23
N VAL A 23 4.86 -8.22 3.05
CA VAL A 23 6.32 -8.22 2.86
C VAL A 23 6.91 -9.53 3.37
N LYS A 24 7.57 -10.28 2.48
CA LYS A 24 8.26 -11.55 2.83
C LYS A 24 9.76 -11.40 2.98
N ASN A 25 10.39 -10.51 2.24
CA ASN A 25 11.82 -10.22 2.39
C ASN A 25 12.15 -8.76 2.09
N ARG A 26 13.31 -8.31 2.59
CA ARG A 26 13.88 -6.99 2.30
C ARG A 26 15.36 -7.15 2.04
N ASN A 27 15.85 -6.65 0.91
CA ASN A 27 17.26 -6.62 0.57
C ASN A 27 17.60 -5.24 0.01
N ARG A 28 18.33 -4.42 0.77
CA ARG A 28 18.76 -3.04 0.44
C ARG A 28 17.68 -2.23 -0.31
N ASP A 29 17.65 -2.36 -1.64
CA ASP A 29 16.78 -1.59 -2.54
C ASP A 29 15.58 -2.37 -3.08
N LEU A 30 15.50 -3.68 -2.83
CA LEU A 30 14.42 -4.57 -3.30
C LEU A 30 13.63 -5.15 -2.12
N VAL A 31 12.33 -5.31 -2.31
CA VAL A 31 11.38 -5.85 -1.35
C VAL A 31 10.55 -6.92 -2.06
N GLY A 32 10.58 -8.13 -1.53
CA GLY A 32 9.73 -9.23 -1.96
C GLY A 32 8.40 -9.14 -1.24
N ILE A 33 7.32 -9.03 -2.02
CA ILE A 33 5.95 -8.87 -1.54
C ILE A 33 5.04 -9.94 -2.12
N ILE A 34 3.94 -10.26 -1.44
CA ILE A 34 2.89 -11.16 -1.93
C ILE A 34 1.55 -10.42 -1.93
N CYS A 35 0.90 -10.37 -3.08
CA CYS A 35 -0.43 -9.77 -3.22
C CYS A 35 -1.46 -10.50 -2.37
N SER A 36 -2.17 -9.78 -1.50
CA SER A 36 -3.24 -10.37 -0.68
C SER A 36 -4.46 -10.82 -1.48
N HIS A 37 -4.67 -10.26 -2.68
CA HIS A 37 -5.82 -10.59 -3.53
C HIS A 37 -5.59 -11.83 -4.40
N CYS A 38 -4.49 -11.89 -5.16
CA CYS A 38 -4.24 -12.97 -6.12
C CYS A 38 -3.05 -13.88 -5.74
N ASN A 39 -2.46 -13.69 -4.55
CA ASN A 39 -1.30 -14.44 -4.03
C ASN A 39 -0.07 -14.41 -4.94
N THR A 40 0.03 -13.43 -5.84
CA THR A 40 1.18 -13.31 -6.74
C THR A 40 2.38 -12.76 -5.98
N PRO A 41 3.53 -13.46 -5.98
CA PRO A 41 4.77 -12.90 -5.48
C PRO A 41 5.33 -11.88 -6.47
N SER A 42 5.91 -10.80 -5.96
CA SER A 42 6.53 -9.75 -6.78
C SER A 42 7.77 -9.22 -6.08
N LEU A 43 8.74 -8.78 -6.89
CA LEU A 43 9.96 -8.13 -6.40
C LEU A 43 9.91 -6.66 -6.83
N VAL A 44 9.86 -5.76 -5.87
CA VAL A 44 9.61 -4.34 -6.11
C VAL A 44 10.72 -3.51 -5.48
N LYS A 45 11.11 -2.41 -6.11
CA LYS A 45 12.05 -1.47 -5.50
C LYS A 45 11.43 -0.83 -4.26
N LYS A 46 12.21 -0.68 -3.19
CA LYS A 46 11.79 -0.06 -1.93
C LYS A 46 11.25 1.36 -2.17
N GLU A 47 11.92 2.15 -3.00
CA GLU A 47 11.50 3.52 -3.34
C GLU A 47 10.10 3.57 -3.96
N ILE A 48 9.80 2.64 -4.86
CA ILE A 48 8.50 2.55 -5.52
C ILE A 48 7.43 2.14 -4.52
N LEU A 49 7.71 1.13 -3.69
CA LEU A 49 6.78 0.69 -2.65
C LEU A 49 6.44 1.82 -1.67
N THR A 50 7.45 2.59 -1.23
CA THR A 50 7.27 3.74 -0.34
C THR A 50 6.48 4.86 -1.02
N TYR A 51 6.75 5.16 -2.29
CA TYR A 51 6.00 6.16 -3.03
C TYR A 51 4.51 5.80 -3.14
N HIS A 52 4.19 4.56 -3.51
CA HIS A 52 2.80 4.09 -3.60
C HIS A 52 2.07 4.16 -2.25
N GLN A 53 2.73 3.73 -1.17
CA GLN A 53 2.15 3.82 0.17
C GLN A 53 1.85 5.27 0.57
N LEU A 54 2.79 6.19 0.35
CA LEU A 54 2.59 7.61 0.68
C LEU A 54 1.46 8.24 -0.14
N LYS A 55 1.38 7.92 -1.43
CA LYS A 55 0.29 8.38 -2.31
C LYS A 55 -1.07 7.89 -1.82
N TRP A 56 -1.17 6.60 -1.48
CA TRP A 56 -2.40 6.02 -0.96
C TRP A 56 -2.84 6.68 0.36
N GLU A 57 -1.91 6.92 1.27
CA GLU A 57 -2.23 7.62 2.53
C GLU A 57 -2.67 9.06 2.31
N ASP A 58 -2.08 9.77 1.34
CA ASP A 58 -2.48 11.12 0.98
C ASP A 58 -3.91 11.15 0.40
N GLU A 59 -4.21 10.25 -0.53
CA GLU A 59 -5.56 10.08 -1.09
C GLU A 59 -6.59 9.77 0.01
N LEU A 60 -6.24 8.90 0.96
CA LEU A 60 -7.10 8.59 2.10
C LEU A 60 -7.33 9.81 2.99
N ARG A 61 -6.28 10.59 3.30
CA ARG A 61 -6.41 11.84 4.07
C ARG A 61 -7.32 12.84 3.37
N GLN A 62 -7.21 13.00 2.05
CA GLN A 62 -8.08 13.88 1.28
C GLN A 62 -9.55 13.43 1.34
N ILE A 63 -9.82 12.13 1.22
CA ILE A 63 -11.18 11.58 1.35
C ILE A 63 -11.74 11.86 2.74
N LEU A 64 -10.96 11.61 3.80
CA LEU A 64 -11.39 11.84 5.19
C LEU A 64 -11.66 13.32 5.46
N ASN A 65 -10.79 14.22 5.01
CA ASN A 65 -10.98 15.66 5.16
C ASN A 65 -12.25 16.16 4.44
N ASN A 66 -12.55 15.61 3.26
CA ASN A 66 -13.78 15.94 2.53
C ASN A 66 -15.04 15.42 3.26
N LEU A 67 -14.93 14.33 4.02
CA LEU A 67 -16.03 13.75 4.79
C LEU A 67 -16.25 14.46 6.13
N GLU A 68 -15.22 15.10 6.70
CA GLU A 68 -15.33 15.92 7.93
C GLU A 68 -15.99 17.28 7.71
N ASN A 69 -16.46 17.57 6.49
CA ASN A 69 -17.17 18.79 6.12
C ASN A 69 -18.72 18.68 5.97
N PRO A 70 -19.50 17.98 6.83
CA PRO A 70 -20.96 17.89 6.69
C PRO A 70 -21.75 18.97 7.44
N PHE A 71 -21.12 19.95 8.11
CA PHE A 71 -21.85 20.97 8.91
C PHE A 71 -21.33 22.42 8.81
N ASP A 72 -20.43 22.75 7.88
CA ASP A 72 -20.06 24.16 7.60
C ASP A 72 -21.06 24.78 6.60
N GLU A 73 -22.34 24.78 6.95
CA GLU A 73 -23.36 25.65 6.36
C GLU A 73 -24.08 26.41 7.49
N ASN A 74 -23.70 27.70 7.63
CA ASN A 74 -24.26 28.81 8.42
C ASN A 74 -24.06 28.86 9.94
#